data_AF-A0A4R8CMH3-F1
#
_entry.id   AF-A0A4R8CMH3-F1
#
_cell.length_a   1.000
_cell.length_b   1.000
_cell.length_c   1.000
_cell.angle_alpha   90.00
_cell.angle_beta   90.00
_cell.angle_gamma   90.00
#
_symmetry.space_group_name_H-M   'P 1'
#
loop_
_entity.id
_entity.type
_entity.pdbx_description
1 polymer ?
#
loop_
_entity_poly.entity_id
_entity_poly.type
_entity_poly.pdbx_seq_one_letter_code
_entity_poly.pdbx_strand_id
1 'polypeptide(L)'
;MAGGVVDTQYGPVQVGITVRGGRISKVHTLQHPSGDGQTDQINGYAVPQLNQETMAAQSAQIDTVSGATFTSEGYRQSLQSALDAAHKAGAR
;
A
#
# COMPACT_ATOMS: atom_id res chain seq x y z
N MET A 1 9.66 7.38 0.08
CA MET A 1 8.48 8.19 0.41
C MET A 1 7.46 7.31 1.11
N ALA A 2 6.92 7.75 2.22
CA ALA A 2 5.85 7.05 2.93
C ALA A 2 4.52 7.74 2.66
N GLY A 3 3.47 6.94 2.52
CA GLY A 3 2.08 7.41 2.50
C GLY A 3 1.59 7.79 3.88
N GLY A 4 0.43 8.44 3.92
CA GLY A 4 -0.31 8.66 5.16
C GLY A 4 -0.72 7.32 5.78
N VAL A 5 -0.87 7.30 7.12
CA VAL A 5 -1.51 6.18 7.81
C VAL A 5 -3.01 6.27 7.56
N VAL A 6 -3.61 5.14 7.21
CA VAL A 6 -5.05 5.03 6.98
C VAL A 6 -5.62 4.06 7.99
N ASP A 7 -6.47 4.55 8.88
CA ASP A 7 -7.13 3.73 9.87
C ASP A 7 -8.27 2.93 9.23
N THR A 8 -8.26 1.61 9.44
CA THR A 8 -9.33 0.70 9.02
C THR A 8 -9.95 0.04 10.24
N GLN A 9 -11.09 -0.64 10.06
CA GLN A 9 -11.74 -1.35 11.16
C GLN A 9 -10.88 -2.44 11.81
N TYR A 10 -9.88 -2.97 11.10
CA TYR A 10 -8.99 -4.04 11.59
C TYR A 10 -7.61 -3.52 12.02
N GLY A 11 -7.36 -2.21 11.89
CA GLY A 11 -6.09 -1.57 12.23
C GLY A 11 -5.55 -0.65 11.13
N PRO A 12 -4.42 0.02 11.40
CA PRO A 12 -3.83 0.97 10.47
C PRO A 12 -3.19 0.27 9.26
N VAL A 13 -3.30 0.90 8.10
CA VAL A 13 -2.56 0.54 6.88
C VAL A 13 -1.65 1.70 6.50
N GLN A 14 -0.40 1.39 6.19
CA GLN A 14 0.54 2.38 5.67
C GLN A 14 1.49 1.75 4.64
N VAL A 15 1.68 2.43 3.52
CA VAL A 15 2.52 1.98 2.40
C VAL A 15 3.64 2.97 2.15
N GLY A 16 4.84 2.46 1.89
CA GLY A 16 5.99 3.23 1.46
C GLY A 16 6.48 2.78 0.08
N ILE A 17 6.96 3.75 -0.71
CA ILE A 17 7.53 3.52 -2.04
C ILE A 17 8.91 4.15 -2.17
N THR A 18 9.72 3.59 -3.06
CA THR A 18 10.96 4.20 -3.55
C THR A 18 10.81 4.46 -5.04
N VAL A 19 11.02 5.71 -5.46
CA VAL A 19 10.95 6.09 -6.87
C VAL A 19 12.37 6.34 -7.41
N ARG A 20 12.68 5.77 -8.58
CA ARG A 20 13.93 5.98 -9.31
C ARG A 20 13.60 6.25 -10.77
N GLY A 21 14.15 7.34 -11.34
CA GLY A 21 13.88 7.70 -12.73
C GLY A 21 12.39 7.86 -13.06
N GLY A 22 11.59 8.39 -12.12
CA GLY A 22 10.15 8.58 -12.29
C GLY A 22 9.31 7.30 -12.18
N ARG A 23 9.90 6.15 -11.85
CA ARG A 23 9.19 4.86 -11.69
C ARG A 23 9.31 4.31 -10.28
N ILE A 24 8.29 3.60 -9.83
CA ILE A 24 8.34 2.86 -8.56
C ILE A 24 9.33 1.71 -8.71
N SER A 25 10.39 1.75 -7.92
CA SER A 25 11.47 0.76 -7.87
C SER A 25 11.36 -0.20 -6.69
N LYS A 26 10.62 0.18 -5.64
CA LYS A 26 10.35 -0.65 -4.47
C LYS A 26 9.06 -0.21 -3.81
N VAL A 27 8.30 -1.16 -3.31
CA VAL A 27 7.10 -0.96 -2.48
C VAL A 27 7.29 -1.76 -1.21
N HIS A 28 6.85 -1.22 -0.08
CA HIS A 28 6.86 -1.91 1.21
C HIS A 28 5.68 -1.44 2.06
N THR A 29 5.05 -2.39 2.74
CA THR A 29 3.98 -2.10 3.69
C THR A 29 4.63 -1.80 5.03
N LEU A 30 4.45 -0.57 5.53
CA LEU A 30 4.98 -0.10 6.80
C LEU A 30 4.08 -0.52 7.96
N GLN A 31 2.77 -0.52 7.73
CA GLN A 31 1.76 -0.96 8.69
C GLN A 31 0.65 -1.71 7.96
N HIS A 32 0.15 -2.77 8.59
CA HIS A 32 -1.06 -3.46 8.18
C HIS A 32 -1.87 -3.89 9.41
N PRO A 33 -3.19 -4.11 9.25
CA PRO A 33 -3.99 -4.81 10.24
C PRO A 33 -3.32 -6.13 10.65
N SER A 34 -3.22 -6.35 11.95
CA SER A 34 -2.63 -7.56 12.52
C SER A 34 -3.09 -7.74 13.96
N GLY A 35 -2.92 -8.94 14.52
CA GLY A 35 -3.25 -9.23 15.92
C GLY A 35 -4.46 -10.13 16.14
N ASP A 36 -5.06 -10.62 15.06
CA ASP A 36 -5.98 -11.76 15.10
C ASP A 36 -5.60 -12.78 14.03
N GLY A 37 -5.78 -14.07 14.34
CA GLY A 37 -5.29 -15.15 13.47
C GLY A 37 -5.89 -15.13 12.07
N GLN A 38 -7.11 -14.62 11.89
CA GLN A 38 -7.76 -14.55 10.58
C GLN A 38 -7.20 -13.39 9.75
N THR A 39 -7.07 -12.19 10.34
CA THR A 39 -6.47 -11.02 9.69
C THR A 39 -5.01 -11.28 9.32
N ASP A 40 -4.25 -11.91 10.20
CA ASP A 40 -2.85 -12.28 9.93
C ASP A 40 -2.76 -13.27 8.74
N GLN A 41 -3.67 -14.27 8.69
CA GLN A 41 -3.76 -15.18 7.55
C GLN A 41 -4.11 -14.47 6.25
N ILE A 42 -5.09 -13.56 6.28
CA ILE A 42 -5.54 -12.81 5.10
C ILE A 42 -4.43 -11.88 4.59
N ASN A 43 -3.85 -11.09 5.47
CA ASN A 43 -2.80 -10.14 5.10
C ASN A 43 -1.49 -10.84 4.71
N GLY A 44 -1.27 -12.06 5.18
CA GLY A 44 -0.15 -12.91 4.76
C GLY A 44 -0.08 -13.14 3.25
N TYR A 45 -1.22 -13.27 2.55
CA TYR A 45 -1.26 -13.35 1.09
C TYR A 45 -1.63 -12.02 0.42
N ALA A 46 -2.48 -11.20 1.04
CA ALA A 46 -2.97 -9.98 0.41
C ALA A 46 -1.88 -8.91 0.27
N VAL A 47 -1.03 -8.72 1.29
CA VAL A 47 0.02 -7.70 1.25
C VAL A 47 1.05 -7.96 0.14
N PRO A 48 1.61 -9.18 0.00
CA PRO A 48 2.47 -9.50 -1.13
C PRO A 48 1.82 -9.27 -2.49
N GLN A 49 0.55 -9.64 -2.65
CA GLN A 49 -0.18 -9.45 -3.91
C GLN A 49 -0.37 -7.96 -4.22
N LEU A 50 -0.82 -7.15 -3.26
CA LEU A 50 -0.97 -5.70 -3.43
C LEU A 50 0.37 -5.02 -3.77
N ASN A 51 1.48 -5.47 -3.18
CA ASN A 51 2.82 -4.98 -3.53
C ASN A 51 3.19 -5.32 -4.98
N GLN A 52 2.88 -6.53 -5.44
CA GLN A 52 3.13 -6.96 -6.82
C GLN A 52 2.27 -6.17 -7.82
N GLU A 53 0.98 -6.02 -7.54
CA GLU A 53 0.07 -5.22 -8.37
C GLU A 53 0.53 -3.75 -8.43
N THR A 54 0.98 -3.18 -7.31
CA THR A 54 1.54 -1.82 -7.29
C THR A 54 2.77 -1.70 -8.21
N MET A 55 3.68 -2.67 -8.14
CA MET A 55 4.87 -2.69 -8.98
C MET A 55 4.51 -2.85 -10.46
N ALA A 56 3.45 -3.59 -10.80
CA ALA A 56 2.97 -3.75 -12.16
C ALA A 56 2.23 -2.50 -12.68
N ALA A 57 1.26 -1.99 -11.90
CA ALA A 57 0.41 -0.86 -12.26
C ALA A 57 1.15 0.48 -12.23
N GLN A 58 2.22 0.60 -11.43
CA GLN A 58 2.95 1.85 -11.19
C GLN A 58 2.05 2.99 -10.71
N SER A 59 0.95 2.65 -10.03
CA SER A 59 -0.07 3.58 -9.55
C SER A 59 -0.82 2.97 -8.36
N ALA A 60 -1.70 3.76 -7.73
CA ALA A 60 -2.62 3.27 -6.70
C ALA A 60 -3.88 2.60 -7.25
N GLN A 61 -4.03 2.49 -8.57
CA GLN A 61 -5.15 1.81 -9.22
C GLN A 61 -4.86 0.30 -9.26
N ILE A 62 -5.02 -0.34 -8.11
CA ILE A 62 -4.84 -1.79 -7.91
C ILE A 62 -6.14 -2.43 -7.47
N ASP A 63 -6.26 -3.73 -7.73
CA ASP A 63 -7.47 -4.46 -7.45
C ASP A 63 -7.61 -4.75 -5.96
N THR A 64 -8.84 -5.00 -5.57
CA THR A 64 -9.12 -5.47 -4.22
C THR A 64 -8.80 -6.96 -4.14
N VAL A 65 -8.01 -7.36 -3.15
CA VAL A 65 -7.73 -8.78 -2.91
C VAL A 65 -8.92 -9.40 -2.15
N SER A 66 -9.42 -10.53 -2.64
CA SER A 66 -10.51 -11.27 -2.00
C SER A 66 -10.22 -11.54 -0.52
N GLY A 67 -11.17 -11.19 0.35
CA GLY A 67 -11.01 -11.31 1.81
C GLY A 67 -10.30 -10.14 2.49
N ALA A 68 -9.62 -9.27 1.74
CA ALA A 68 -8.80 -8.18 2.27
C ALA A 68 -9.33 -6.77 1.93
N THR A 69 -10.65 -6.61 1.74
CA THR A 69 -11.25 -5.36 1.24
C THR A 69 -10.78 -4.09 1.98
N PHE A 70 -10.76 -4.13 3.31
CA PHE A 70 -10.34 -2.98 4.13
C PHE A 70 -8.84 -2.71 4.02
N THR A 71 -8.02 -3.77 4.02
CA THR A 71 -6.58 -3.63 3.78
C THR A 71 -6.31 -3.06 2.39
N SER A 72 -6.95 -3.59 1.34
CA SER A 72 -6.79 -3.10 -0.04
C SER A 72 -7.19 -1.64 -0.19
N GLU A 73 -8.29 -1.22 0.43
CA GLU A 73 -8.73 0.18 0.39
C GLU A 73 -7.76 1.11 1.13
N GLY A 74 -7.38 0.77 2.37
CA GLY A 74 -6.40 1.55 3.12
C GLY A 74 -5.04 1.60 2.43
N TYR A 75 -4.65 0.50 1.79
CA TYR A 75 -3.42 0.40 1.01
C TYR A 75 -3.47 1.36 -0.18
N ARG A 76 -4.56 1.38 -0.96
CA ARG A 76 -4.72 2.31 -2.09
C ARG A 76 -4.62 3.77 -1.66
N GLN A 77 -5.31 4.16 -0.59
CA GLN A 77 -5.30 5.52 -0.08
C GLN A 77 -3.91 5.95 0.42
N SER A 78 -3.24 5.05 1.17
CA SER A 78 -1.87 5.30 1.63
C SER A 78 -0.89 5.40 0.46
N LEU A 79 -0.98 4.48 -0.51
CA LEU A 79 -0.14 4.46 -1.70
C LEU A 79 -0.33 5.72 -2.56
N GLN A 80 -1.58 6.16 -2.78
CA GLN A 80 -1.87 7.40 -3.51
C GLN A 80 -1.15 8.59 -2.86
N SER A 81 -1.25 8.69 -1.53
CA SER A 81 -0.57 9.74 -0.78
C SER A 81 0.96 9.66 -0.93
N ALA A 82 1.53 8.45 -0.97
CA ALA A 82 2.96 8.24 -1.18
C ALA A 82 3.41 8.66 -2.59
N LEU A 83 2.59 8.39 -3.61
CA LEU A 83 2.81 8.80 -5.00
C LEU A 83 2.73 10.32 -5.14
N ASP A 84 1.73 10.96 -4.53
CA ASP A 84 1.58 12.40 -4.52
C ASP A 84 2.79 13.09 -3.87
N ALA A 85 3.28 12.54 -2.75
CA ALA A 85 4.48 13.02 -2.08
C ALA A 85 5.73 12.87 -2.97
N ALA A 86 5.86 11.73 -3.67
CA ALA A 86 6.97 11.50 -4.59
C ALA A 86 6.94 12.47 -5.79
N HIS A 87 5.77 12.74 -6.35
CA HIS A 87 5.60 13.71 -7.43
C HIS A 87 6.01 15.11 -6.96
N LYS A 88 5.49 15.56 -5.81
CA LYS A 88 5.85 16.88 -5.25
C LYS A 88 7.34 17.01 -4.94
N ALA A 89 8.00 15.93 -4.53
CA ALA A 89 9.44 15.92 -4.26
C ALA A 89 10.29 15.93 -5.54
N GLY A 90 9.83 15.28 -6.62
CA GLY A 90 10.53 15.28 -7.91
C GLY A 90 10.28 16.52 -8.78
N ALA A 91 9.23 17.29 -8.48
CA ALA A 91 8.94 18.58 -9.11
C ALA A 91 9.72 19.76 -8.48
N ARG A 92 10.54 19.49 -7.46
CA ARG A 92 11.46 20.46 -6.84
C ARG A 92 12.85 20.26 -7.40
#